data_AF-A0A2E7H9X6-F1
#
_entry.id   AF-A0A2E7H9X6-F1
#
_cell.length_a   1.000
_cell.length_b   1.000
_cell.length_c   1.000
_cell.angle_alpha   90.00
_cell.angle_beta   90.00
_cell.angle_gamma   90.00
#
_symmetry.space_group_name_H-M   'P 1'
#
loop_
_entity.id
_entity.type
_entity.pdbx_description
1 polymer ?
#
loop_
_entity_poly.entity_id
_entity_poly.type
_entity_poly.pdbx_seq_one_letter_code
_entity_poly.pdbx_strand_id
1 'polypeptide(L)'
;MKILITDTDTKITSVLKNGLNQHEIEVRDSLDNDYISNFNCVIIQSQSNKCDTPEDLNLKTQKTYNILSSCVESGIKKVVMISTLFLMQEYKESYTVTEKWKSTPSTELDILSSHLSEIIFKEFARTFSFQKILLRIGFPLSSSEAEATKKSSLSETELIDSVNKIIDTNFNERYEIIHIQNKSESQRFLTNKFEDLSKLSGKQEQGFYTPIERRS
;
A
#
# COMPACT_ATOMS: atom_id res chain seq x y z
N MET A 1 3.79 -14.21 10.47
CA MET A 1 4.76 -13.11 10.70
C MET A 1 4.12 -12.03 11.55
N LYS A 2 4.90 -11.14 12.15
CA LYS A 2 4.37 -10.00 12.92
C LYS A 2 4.23 -8.78 12.01
N ILE A 3 3.03 -8.22 11.93
CA ILE A 3 2.67 -7.16 10.98
C ILE A 3 2.12 -5.96 11.73
N LEU A 4 2.63 -4.78 11.37
CA LEU A 4 2.12 -3.52 11.86
C LEU A 4 1.23 -2.88 10.81
N ILE A 5 0.01 -2.51 11.16
CA ILE A 5 -0.89 -1.71 10.32
C ILE A 5 -0.97 -0.31 10.91
N THR A 6 -0.67 0.72 10.12
CA THR A 6 -0.87 2.11 10.48
C THR A 6 -2.20 2.65 9.97
N ASP A 7 -2.57 3.85 10.40
CA ASP A 7 -3.83 4.52 10.06
C ASP A 7 -5.04 3.77 10.62
N THR A 8 -5.17 3.82 11.94
CA THR A 8 -6.10 3.01 12.76
C THR A 8 -7.57 3.18 12.42
N ASP A 9 -7.94 4.35 11.90
CA ASP A 9 -9.33 4.81 11.83
C ASP A 9 -10.02 4.51 10.48
N THR A 10 -9.48 3.58 9.69
CA THR A 10 -9.99 3.27 8.34
C THR A 10 -10.74 1.95 8.27
N LYS A 11 -11.72 1.86 7.36
CA LYS A 11 -12.44 0.61 7.06
C LYS A 11 -11.45 -0.50 6.67
N ILE A 12 -10.45 -0.15 5.86
CA ILE A 12 -9.39 -1.06 5.42
C ILE A 12 -8.64 -1.65 6.62
N THR A 13 -8.29 -0.84 7.63
CA THR A 13 -7.64 -1.34 8.85
C THR A 13 -8.48 -2.38 9.56
N SER A 14 -9.79 -2.13 9.74
CA SER A 14 -10.68 -3.09 10.38
C SER A 14 -10.78 -4.40 9.58
N VAL A 15 -10.90 -4.31 8.26
CA VAL A 15 -10.97 -5.47 7.35
C VAL A 15 -9.70 -6.30 7.44
N LEU A 16 -8.53 -5.66 7.33
CA LEU A 16 -7.24 -6.36 7.37
C LEU A 16 -6.95 -6.96 8.75
N LYS A 17 -7.24 -6.23 9.83
CA LYS A 17 -7.05 -6.74 11.21
C LYS A 17 -7.86 -8.01 11.47
N ASN A 18 -9.09 -8.08 10.95
CA ASN A 18 -9.99 -9.22 11.15
C ASN A 18 -9.77 -10.34 10.13
N GLY A 19 -9.17 -10.03 8.98
CA GLY A 19 -9.00 -10.95 7.86
C GLY A 19 -7.64 -11.66 7.81
N LEU A 20 -6.56 -11.00 8.25
CA LEU A 20 -5.19 -11.53 8.19
C LEU A 20 -4.88 -12.49 9.37
N ASN A 21 -5.77 -13.45 9.61
CA ASN A 21 -5.76 -14.34 10.78
C ASN A 21 -4.54 -15.28 10.88
N GLN A 22 -3.75 -15.38 9.82
CA GLN A 22 -2.53 -16.20 9.75
C GLN A 22 -1.29 -15.44 10.28
N HIS A 23 -1.45 -14.19 10.69
CA HIS A 23 -0.37 -13.30 11.09
C HIS A 23 -0.68 -12.65 12.44
N GLU A 24 0.36 -12.31 13.18
CA GLU A 24 0.22 -11.51 14.41
C GLU A 24 0.07 -10.04 13.99
N ILE A 25 -1.16 -9.52 14.03
CA ILE A 25 -1.46 -8.16 13.60
C ILE A 25 -1.49 -7.22 14.80
N GLU A 26 -0.78 -6.12 14.67
CA GLU A 26 -0.92 -4.97 15.56
C GLU A 26 -1.30 -3.73 14.78
N VAL A 27 -2.13 -2.88 15.37
CA VAL A 27 -2.58 -1.63 14.76
C VAL A 27 -2.16 -0.48 15.64
N ARG A 28 -1.37 0.46 15.10
CA ARG A 28 -0.87 1.61 15.84
C ARG A 28 -0.50 2.78 14.93
N ASP A 29 -0.76 3.99 15.39
CA ASP A 29 -0.46 5.23 14.67
C ASP A 29 0.86 5.91 15.11
N SER A 30 1.26 5.71 16.37
CA SER A 30 2.52 6.23 16.92
C SER A 30 3.64 5.22 16.76
N LEU A 31 4.77 5.63 16.18
CA LEU A 31 5.89 4.76 15.91
C LEU A 31 7.13 5.21 16.66
N ASP A 32 7.58 4.38 17.59
CA ASP A 32 8.92 4.48 18.18
C ASP A 32 9.84 3.47 17.45
N ASN A 33 11.07 3.87 17.12
CA ASN A 33 11.95 3.06 16.29
C ASN A 33 12.26 1.68 16.90
N ASP A 34 12.49 1.63 18.22
CA ASP A 34 12.77 0.38 18.94
C ASP A 34 11.60 -0.59 18.82
N TYR A 35 10.37 -0.05 18.76
CA TYR A 35 9.15 -0.83 18.66
C TYR A 35 8.98 -1.46 17.28
N ILE A 36 9.21 -0.69 16.22
CA ILE A 36 9.03 -1.13 14.83
C ILE A 36 9.97 -2.29 14.49
N SER A 37 11.16 -2.35 15.10
CA SER A 37 12.15 -3.39 14.82
C SER A 37 11.63 -4.83 15.05
N ASN A 38 10.55 -4.98 15.84
CA ASN A 38 9.91 -6.27 16.13
C ASN A 38 9.01 -6.79 15.00
N PHE A 39 8.73 -5.99 13.97
CA PHE A 39 7.80 -6.34 12.91
C PHE A 39 8.53 -6.82 11.64
N ASN A 40 7.94 -7.77 10.92
CA ASN A 40 8.48 -8.27 9.66
C ASN A 40 8.00 -7.43 8.46
N CYS A 41 6.76 -6.93 8.55
CA CYS A 41 6.11 -6.16 7.50
C CYS A 41 5.33 -5.00 8.13
N VAL A 42 5.35 -3.85 7.47
CA VAL A 42 4.52 -2.69 7.83
C VAL A 42 3.54 -2.41 6.69
N ILE A 43 2.26 -2.31 7.00
CA ILE A 43 1.20 -1.90 6.08
C ILE A 43 0.82 -0.47 6.43
N ILE A 44 0.92 0.42 5.44
CA ILE A 44 0.54 1.83 5.55
C ILE A 44 -0.56 2.14 4.54
N GLN A 45 -1.35 3.19 4.77
CA GLN A 45 -2.42 3.58 3.86
C GLN A 45 -2.14 4.95 3.26
N SER A 46 -2.40 5.12 1.95
CA SER A 46 -2.29 6.44 1.32
C SER A 46 -3.46 7.33 1.69
N GLN A 47 -4.66 6.76 1.83
CA GLN A 47 -5.87 7.49 2.24
C GLN A 47 -5.91 7.69 3.75
N SER A 48 -6.56 8.75 4.19
CA SER A 48 -7.07 8.91 5.55
C SER A 48 -8.54 9.29 5.48
N ASN A 49 -9.31 8.94 6.52
CA ASN A 49 -10.74 9.25 6.59
C ASN A 49 -11.04 10.70 7.00
N LYS A 50 -10.02 11.57 7.05
CA LYS A 50 -10.06 12.88 7.74
C LYS A 50 -9.15 13.91 7.07
N CYS A 51 -8.95 13.88 5.75
CA CYS A 51 -8.10 14.88 5.08
C CYS A 51 -8.95 15.96 4.41
N ASP A 52 -9.59 16.78 5.24
CA ASP A 52 -10.53 17.83 4.81
C ASP A 52 -9.89 19.22 4.75
N THR A 53 -8.72 19.41 5.38
CA THR A 53 -8.02 20.70 5.46
C THR A 53 -6.58 20.62 4.94
N PRO A 54 -5.97 21.75 4.53
CA PRO A 54 -4.54 21.80 4.20
C PRO A 54 -3.63 21.33 5.35
N GLU A 55 -4.03 21.57 6.59
CA GLU A 55 -3.35 21.08 7.78
C GLU A 55 -3.37 19.56 7.87
N ASP A 56 -4.51 18.92 7.56
CA ASP A 56 -4.61 17.45 7.53
C ASP A 56 -3.75 16.86 6.40
N LEU A 57 -3.73 17.49 5.23
CA LEU A 57 -2.86 17.12 4.11
C LEU A 57 -1.39 17.15 4.52
N ASN A 58 -0.98 18.23 5.19
CA ASN A 58 0.38 18.39 5.70
C ASN A 58 0.70 17.32 6.75
N LEU A 59 -0.21 17.08 7.70
CA LEU A 59 -0.04 16.05 8.73
C LEU A 59 0.07 14.65 8.12
N LYS A 60 -0.76 14.30 7.13
CA LYS A 60 -0.70 13.00 6.44
C LYS A 60 0.61 12.82 5.67
N THR A 61 1.08 13.87 5.01
CA THR A 61 2.35 13.89 4.27
C THR A 61 3.52 13.66 5.24
N GLN A 62 3.57 14.40 6.35
CA GLN A 62 4.58 14.23 7.40
C GLN A 62 4.52 12.84 8.03
N LYS A 63 3.31 12.35 8.38
CA LYS A 63 3.11 11.01 8.94
C LYS A 63 3.64 9.94 8.00
N THR A 64 3.32 10.02 6.70
CA THR A 64 3.82 9.07 5.69
C THR A 64 5.35 9.05 5.65
N TYR A 65 5.98 10.23 5.62
CA TYR A 65 7.44 10.35 5.64
C TYR A 65 8.05 9.76 6.91
N ASN A 66 7.52 10.13 8.08
CA ASN A 66 8.04 9.69 9.37
C ASN A 66 7.93 8.17 9.52
N ILE A 67 6.81 7.56 9.14
CA ILE A 67 6.64 6.11 9.17
C ILE A 67 7.70 5.41 8.31
N LEU A 68 7.89 5.89 7.07
CA LEU A 68 8.87 5.29 6.16
C LEU A 68 10.30 5.49 6.65
N SER A 69 10.62 6.65 7.22
CA SER A 69 11.91 6.94 7.84
C SER A 69 12.17 5.98 8.99
N SER A 70 11.21 5.78 9.90
CA SER A 70 11.35 4.83 11.00
C SER A 70 11.46 3.39 10.50
N CYS A 71 10.75 3.00 9.44
CA CYS A 71 10.93 1.67 8.81
C CYS A 71 12.37 1.46 8.31
N VAL A 72 12.99 2.49 7.74
CA VAL A 72 14.40 2.45 7.31
C VAL A 72 15.33 2.29 8.51
N GLU A 73 15.16 3.13 9.54
CA GLU A 73 16.01 3.13 10.73
C GLU A 73 15.91 1.82 11.51
N SER A 74 14.72 1.25 11.62
CA SER A 74 14.45 -0.02 12.29
C SER A 74 14.76 -1.25 11.43
N GLY A 75 15.20 -1.06 10.18
CA GLY A 75 15.62 -2.16 9.30
C GLY A 75 14.50 -3.06 8.78
N ILE A 76 13.26 -2.55 8.72
CA ILE A 76 12.10 -3.27 8.16
C ILE A 76 12.40 -3.76 6.75
N LYS A 77 12.07 -5.02 6.47
CA LYS A 77 12.37 -5.65 5.18
C LYS A 77 11.31 -5.39 4.11
N LYS A 78 10.05 -5.27 4.51
CA LYS A 78 8.92 -5.09 3.61
C LYS A 78 7.94 -4.04 4.12
N VAL A 79 7.57 -3.11 3.25
CA VAL A 79 6.47 -2.16 3.48
C VAL A 79 5.47 -2.27 2.34
N VAL A 80 4.19 -2.38 2.67
CA VAL A 80 3.09 -2.38 1.71
C VAL A 80 2.28 -1.10 1.92
N MET A 81 2.21 -0.24 0.90
CA MET A 81 1.29 0.90 0.90
C MET A 81 0.00 0.49 0.19
N ILE A 82 -1.11 0.49 0.93
CA ILE A 82 -2.45 0.38 0.37
C ILE A 82 -2.85 1.76 -0.16
N SER A 83 -2.90 1.88 -1.48
CA SER A 83 -3.41 3.06 -2.18
C SER A 83 -4.64 2.69 -3.01
N THR A 84 -5.12 3.59 -3.87
CA THR A 84 -6.40 3.46 -4.55
C THR A 84 -6.27 3.64 -6.06
N LEU A 85 -7.00 2.82 -6.82
CA LEU A 85 -7.20 3.00 -8.26
C LEU A 85 -7.99 4.28 -8.58
N PHE A 86 -8.61 4.93 -7.59
CA PHE A 86 -9.31 6.20 -7.78
C PHE A 86 -8.38 7.29 -8.31
N LEU A 87 -7.09 7.24 -7.97
CA LEU A 87 -6.03 8.11 -8.50
C LEU A 87 -5.87 8.04 -10.03
N MET A 88 -6.48 7.04 -10.66
CA MET A 88 -6.44 6.81 -12.10
C MET A 88 -7.75 7.16 -12.79
N GLN A 89 -8.77 7.63 -12.05
CA GLN A 89 -10.16 7.70 -12.54
C GLN A 89 -10.32 8.65 -13.73
N GLU A 90 -9.59 9.76 -13.78
CA GLU A 90 -9.69 10.80 -14.83
C GLU A 90 -9.26 10.33 -16.23
N TYR A 91 -8.60 9.16 -16.34
CA TYR A 91 -8.43 8.55 -17.65
C TYR A 91 -9.77 8.17 -18.26
N LYS A 92 -9.88 8.29 -19.60
CA LYS A 92 -11.11 7.94 -20.32
C LYS A 92 -11.49 6.48 -20.08
N GLU A 93 -12.79 6.19 -19.99
CA GLU A 93 -13.28 4.82 -19.76
C GLU A 93 -12.84 3.81 -20.84
N SER A 94 -12.62 4.28 -22.07
CA SER A 94 -12.14 3.44 -23.18
C SER A 94 -10.67 3.05 -23.08
N TYR A 95 -9.90 3.58 -22.12
CA TYR A 95 -8.47 3.31 -22.01
C TYR A 95 -8.21 2.10 -21.13
N THR A 96 -7.31 1.22 -21.55
CA THR A 96 -6.79 0.15 -20.69
C THR A 96 -5.60 0.68 -19.88
N VAL A 97 -5.80 0.86 -18.58
CA VAL A 97 -4.82 1.49 -17.68
C VAL A 97 -3.99 0.42 -16.97
N THR A 98 -2.66 0.56 -17.02
CA THR A 98 -1.71 -0.36 -16.37
C THR A 98 -0.92 0.37 -15.27
N GLU A 99 -0.16 -0.37 -14.47
CA GLU A 99 0.64 0.15 -13.35
C GLU A 99 1.73 1.14 -13.80
N LYS A 100 2.06 1.17 -15.09
CA LYS A 100 3.03 2.11 -15.69
C LYS A 100 2.46 3.52 -15.91
N TRP A 101 1.15 3.69 -15.79
CA TRP A 101 0.48 4.97 -16.04
C TRP A 101 0.63 5.91 -14.84
N LYS A 102 0.71 7.21 -15.13
CA LYS A 102 0.88 8.26 -14.12
C LYS A 102 -0.46 8.53 -13.43
N SER A 103 -0.46 8.71 -12.11
CA SER A 103 -1.62 9.18 -11.36
C SER A 103 -2.11 10.55 -11.82
N THR A 104 -3.43 10.69 -11.88
CA THR A 104 -4.18 11.88 -12.28
C THR A 104 -5.09 12.28 -11.11
N PRO A 105 -4.54 12.76 -9.99
CA PRO A 105 -5.35 13.13 -8.84
C PRO A 105 -6.23 14.35 -9.16
N SER A 106 -7.39 14.43 -8.52
CA SER A 106 -8.16 15.67 -8.45
C SER A 106 -7.56 16.64 -7.44
N THR A 107 -8.12 17.85 -7.35
CA THR A 107 -7.75 18.85 -6.34
C THR A 107 -8.37 18.58 -4.96
N GLU A 108 -9.22 17.55 -4.84
CA GLU A 108 -9.80 17.12 -3.57
C GLU A 108 -8.68 16.64 -2.63
N LEU A 109 -8.67 17.14 -1.39
CA LEU A 109 -7.56 16.97 -0.46
C LEU A 109 -7.29 15.50 -0.10
N ASP A 110 -8.32 14.67 0.05
CA ASP A 110 -8.19 13.21 0.26
C ASP A 110 -7.45 12.50 -0.89
N ILE A 111 -7.76 12.89 -2.12
CA ILE A 111 -7.16 12.29 -3.32
C ILE A 111 -5.76 12.83 -3.54
N LEU A 112 -5.57 14.13 -3.31
CA LEU A 112 -4.26 14.76 -3.35
C LEU A 112 -3.31 14.19 -2.29
N SER A 113 -3.78 13.98 -1.06
CA SER A 113 -2.97 13.38 0.02
C SER A 113 -2.52 11.97 -0.37
N SER A 114 -3.43 11.16 -0.92
CA SER A 114 -3.09 9.83 -1.42
C SER A 114 -2.02 9.87 -2.50
N HIS A 115 -2.14 10.81 -3.45
CA HIS A 115 -1.14 10.99 -4.48
C HIS A 115 0.23 11.36 -3.90
N LEU A 116 0.28 12.32 -2.97
CA LEU A 116 1.53 12.75 -2.34
C LEU A 116 2.15 11.62 -1.52
N SER A 117 1.35 10.81 -0.82
CA SER A 117 1.82 9.61 -0.14
C SER A 117 2.44 8.61 -1.12
N GLU A 118 1.85 8.37 -2.29
CA GLU A 118 2.47 7.53 -3.34
C GLU A 118 3.81 8.10 -3.82
N ILE A 119 3.92 9.42 -3.98
CA ILE A 119 5.16 10.09 -4.38
C ILE A 119 6.26 9.89 -3.34
N ILE A 120 5.96 10.14 -2.05
CA ILE A 120 6.92 9.90 -0.96
C ILE A 120 7.35 8.43 -0.96
N PHE A 121 6.39 7.51 -1.03
CA PHE A 121 6.66 6.07 -1.03
C PHE A 121 7.59 5.66 -2.18
N LYS A 122 7.35 6.21 -3.38
CA LYS A 122 8.19 5.98 -4.56
C LYS A 122 9.60 6.53 -4.38
N GLU A 123 9.79 7.70 -3.79
CA GLU A 123 11.12 8.25 -3.53
C GLU A 123 11.90 7.40 -2.51
N PHE A 124 11.26 6.91 -1.46
CA PHE A 124 11.86 5.92 -0.55
C PHE A 124 12.24 4.62 -1.26
N ALA A 125 11.50 4.25 -2.31
CA ALA A 125 11.77 3.08 -3.13
C ALA A 125 13.04 3.22 -3.96
N ARG A 126 13.35 4.44 -4.42
CA ARG A 126 14.57 4.75 -5.17
C ARG A 126 15.82 4.79 -4.28
N THR A 127 15.67 5.26 -3.05
CA THR A 127 16.81 5.56 -2.17
C THR A 127 17.24 4.40 -1.27
N PHE A 128 16.29 3.65 -0.72
CA PHE A 128 16.59 2.69 0.36
C PHE A 128 16.41 1.23 -0.06
N SER A 129 17.15 0.31 0.56
CA SER A 129 17.28 -1.08 0.10
C SER A 129 16.25 -2.08 0.66
N PHE A 130 15.10 -1.64 1.16
CA PHE A 130 14.00 -2.53 1.58
C PHE A 130 12.98 -2.74 0.46
N GLN A 131 12.10 -3.73 0.61
CA GLN A 131 11.03 -4.02 -0.35
C GLN A 131 9.81 -3.13 -0.10
N LYS A 132 9.30 -2.51 -1.16
CA LYS A 132 8.17 -1.57 -1.15
C LYS A 132 7.14 -1.97 -2.19
N ILE A 133 5.94 -2.28 -1.74
CA ILE A 133 4.84 -2.66 -2.63
C ILE A 133 3.77 -1.58 -2.54
N LEU A 134 3.54 -0.88 -3.65
CA LEU A 134 2.43 0.05 -3.80
C LEU A 134 1.25 -0.71 -4.37
N LEU A 135 0.27 -1.02 -3.52
CA LEU A 135 -0.92 -1.77 -3.87
C LEU A 135 -2.08 -0.80 -4.11
N ARG A 136 -2.44 -0.53 -5.36
CA ARG A 136 -3.63 0.27 -5.69
C ARG A 136 -4.85 -0.63 -5.75
N ILE A 137 -5.78 -0.40 -4.83
CA ILE A 137 -6.98 -1.21 -4.69
C ILE A 137 -8.16 -0.62 -5.43
N GLY A 138 -9.08 -1.50 -5.85
CA GLY A 138 -10.36 -1.13 -6.42
C GLY A 138 -11.23 -0.30 -5.47
N PHE A 139 -12.17 0.44 -6.05
CA PHE A 139 -13.10 1.33 -5.37
C PHE A 139 -14.51 1.28 -6.01
N PRO A 140 -15.59 1.39 -5.20
CA PRO A 140 -15.59 1.37 -3.74
C PRO A 140 -15.25 -0.03 -3.19
N LEU A 141 -14.87 -0.08 -1.90
CA LEU A 141 -14.69 -1.32 -1.15
C LEU A 141 -16.07 -1.86 -0.71
N SER A 142 -16.50 -3.00 -1.26
CA SER A 142 -17.77 -3.66 -0.94
C SER A 142 -17.57 -4.80 0.07
N SER A 143 -18.61 -5.11 0.86
CA SER A 143 -18.54 -6.18 1.86
C SER A 143 -18.42 -7.57 1.21
N SER A 144 -19.01 -7.74 0.03
CA SER A 144 -18.93 -8.95 -0.78
C SER A 144 -18.84 -8.64 -2.28
N GLU A 145 -18.52 -9.64 -3.09
CA GLU A 145 -18.56 -9.52 -4.56
C GLU A 145 -19.98 -9.29 -5.08
N ALA A 146 -20.99 -9.87 -4.42
CA ALA A 146 -22.39 -9.70 -4.81
C ALA A 146 -22.87 -8.25 -4.60
N GLU A 147 -22.23 -7.49 -3.70
CA GLU A 147 -22.52 -6.09 -3.42
C GLU A 147 -21.71 -5.10 -4.28
N ALA A 148 -20.88 -5.61 -5.21
CA ALA A 148 -20.08 -4.79 -6.12
C ALA A 148 -20.98 -4.01 -7.08
N THR A 149 -21.01 -2.68 -6.94
CA THR A 149 -21.82 -1.80 -7.80
C THR A 149 -21.05 -1.20 -8.97
N LYS A 150 -19.71 -1.18 -8.90
CA LYS A 150 -18.83 -0.60 -9.93
C LYS A 150 -17.86 -1.63 -10.46
N LYS A 151 -17.47 -1.48 -11.74
CA LYS A 151 -16.49 -2.33 -12.44
C LYS A 151 -15.09 -2.30 -11.83
N SER A 152 -14.79 -1.23 -11.10
CA SER A 152 -13.53 -1.01 -10.38
C SER A 152 -13.59 -1.42 -8.92
N SER A 153 -14.70 -1.99 -8.44
CA SER A 153 -14.87 -2.34 -7.02
C SER A 153 -13.90 -3.43 -6.56
N LEU A 154 -13.73 -3.50 -5.24
CA LEU A 154 -12.99 -4.56 -4.58
C LEU A 154 -13.82 -5.07 -3.39
N SER A 155 -13.94 -6.38 -3.25
CA SER A 155 -14.57 -7.01 -2.09
C SER A 155 -13.58 -7.12 -0.93
N GLU A 156 -14.08 -7.11 0.30
CA GLU A 156 -13.26 -7.30 1.49
C GLU A 156 -12.49 -8.63 1.49
N THR A 157 -13.12 -9.71 1.02
CA THR A 157 -12.48 -11.03 0.86
C THR A 157 -11.31 -10.98 -0.12
N GLU A 158 -11.51 -10.38 -1.30
CA GLU A 158 -10.44 -10.29 -2.30
C GLU A 158 -9.31 -9.38 -1.83
N LEU A 159 -9.61 -8.31 -1.07
CA LEU A 159 -8.59 -7.48 -0.42
C LEU A 159 -7.72 -8.31 0.53
N ILE A 160 -8.35 -9.09 1.42
CA ILE A 160 -7.65 -9.93 2.40
C ILE A 160 -6.77 -10.96 1.69
N ASP A 161 -7.32 -11.69 0.72
CA ASP A 161 -6.61 -12.73 -0.02
C ASP A 161 -5.43 -12.15 -0.82
N SER A 162 -5.63 -10.97 -1.42
CA SER A 162 -4.58 -10.27 -2.15
C SER A 162 -3.45 -9.80 -1.24
N VAL A 163 -3.79 -9.23 -0.09
CA VAL A 163 -2.81 -8.74 0.88
C VAL A 163 -2.01 -9.89 1.48
N ASN A 164 -2.64 -11.02 1.84
CA ASN A 164 -1.93 -12.24 2.26
C ASN A 164 -0.90 -12.68 1.21
N LYS A 165 -1.33 -12.82 -0.06
CA LYS A 165 -0.42 -13.21 -1.16
C LYS A 165 0.76 -12.25 -1.33
N ILE A 166 0.54 -10.95 -1.24
CA ILE A 166 1.59 -9.93 -1.37
C ILE A 166 2.57 -9.98 -0.20
N ILE A 167 2.06 -10.14 1.01
CA ILE A 167 2.85 -10.25 2.23
C ILE A 167 3.74 -11.51 2.20
N ASP A 168 3.23 -12.62 1.69
CA ASP A 168 3.99 -13.87 1.59
C ASP A 168 4.94 -13.92 0.38
N THR A 169 4.68 -13.12 -0.67
CA THR A 169 5.53 -13.10 -1.87
C THR A 169 6.85 -12.38 -1.61
N ASN A 170 7.97 -13.06 -1.84
CA ASN A 170 9.28 -12.40 -1.88
C ASN A 170 9.56 -11.88 -3.31
N PHE A 171 9.29 -10.60 -3.57
CA PHE A 171 9.50 -10.03 -4.89
C PHE A 171 10.98 -9.93 -5.26
N ASN A 172 11.28 -10.18 -6.53
CA ASN A 172 12.60 -9.99 -7.13
C ASN A 172 13.03 -8.52 -7.07
N GLU A 173 12.10 -7.60 -7.35
CA GLU A 173 12.33 -6.17 -7.32
C GLU A 173 12.10 -5.58 -5.92
N ARG A 174 12.76 -4.44 -5.67
CA ARG A 174 12.60 -3.68 -4.43
C ARG A 174 11.37 -2.79 -4.43
N TYR A 175 10.84 -2.48 -5.61
CA TYR A 175 9.69 -1.61 -5.78
C TYR A 175 8.74 -2.19 -6.80
N GLU A 176 7.51 -2.44 -6.37
CA GLU A 176 6.46 -2.88 -7.28
C GLU A 176 5.20 -2.04 -7.07
N ILE A 177 4.61 -1.62 -8.19
CA ILE A 177 3.24 -1.11 -8.23
C ILE A 177 2.36 -2.27 -8.69
N ILE A 178 1.27 -2.55 -7.98
CA ILE A 178 0.35 -3.66 -8.27
C ILE A 178 -1.08 -3.12 -8.18
N HIS A 179 -1.91 -3.47 -9.16
CA HIS A 179 -3.34 -3.19 -9.13
C HIS A 179 -4.12 -4.44 -8.70
N ILE A 180 -5.13 -4.24 -7.85
CA ILE A 180 -6.13 -5.27 -7.53
C ILE A 180 -7.55 -4.70 -7.60
N GLN A 181 -8.50 -5.50 -8.08
CA GLN A 181 -9.94 -5.24 -8.12
C GLN A 181 -10.67 -6.56 -8.42
N ASN A 182 -11.98 -6.63 -8.19
CA ASN A 182 -12.75 -7.78 -8.65
C ASN A 182 -12.67 -7.90 -10.19
N LYS A 183 -12.69 -9.15 -10.69
CA LYS A 183 -12.70 -9.39 -12.13
C LYS A 183 -14.01 -8.91 -12.74
N SER A 184 -13.91 -8.18 -13.85
CA SER A 184 -15.08 -7.82 -14.66
C SER A 184 -14.73 -7.85 -16.14
N GLU A 185 -15.68 -8.23 -16.99
CA GLU A 185 -15.48 -8.35 -18.46
C GLU A 185 -15.10 -7.03 -19.13
N SER A 186 -15.40 -5.89 -18.47
CA SER A 186 -15.07 -4.55 -18.95
C SER A 186 -14.15 -3.81 -17.99
N GLN A 187 -13.23 -4.56 -17.37
CA GLN A 187 -12.22 -4.01 -16.48
C GLN A 187 -11.30 -3.04 -17.21
N ARG A 188 -11.21 -1.83 -16.65
CA ARG A 188 -10.36 -0.76 -17.20
C ARG A 188 -8.94 -0.83 -16.66
N PHE A 189 -8.82 -1.11 -15.37
CA PHE A 189 -7.54 -1.22 -14.67
C PHE A 189 -7.08 -2.67 -14.77
N LEU A 190 -5.97 -2.91 -15.45
CA LEU A 190 -5.44 -4.27 -15.56
C LEU A 190 -4.86 -4.72 -14.22
N THR A 191 -5.14 -5.97 -13.87
CA THR A 191 -4.64 -6.67 -12.68
C THR A 191 -3.71 -7.83 -13.03
N ASN A 192 -3.33 -7.96 -14.31
CA ASN A 192 -2.50 -9.07 -14.82
C ASN A 192 -1.22 -9.27 -14.00
N LYS A 193 -0.63 -8.19 -13.50
CA LYS A 193 0.58 -8.25 -12.67
C LYS A 193 0.35 -8.95 -11.33
N PHE A 194 -0.82 -8.77 -10.72
CA PHE A 194 -1.24 -9.51 -9.54
C PHE A 194 -1.60 -10.96 -9.88
N GLU A 195 -2.24 -11.21 -11.02
CA GLU A 195 -2.54 -12.58 -11.47
C GLU A 195 -1.27 -13.41 -11.72
N ASP A 196 -0.23 -12.75 -12.23
CA ASP A 196 1.09 -13.31 -12.50
C ASP A 196 2.10 -13.11 -11.34
N LEU A 197 1.64 -12.97 -10.10
CA LEU A 197 2.50 -12.65 -8.93
C LEU A 197 3.71 -13.59 -8.78
N SER A 198 3.55 -14.87 -9.16
CA SER A 198 4.61 -15.88 -9.14
C SER A 198 5.82 -15.50 -10.02
N LYS A 199 5.59 -14.82 -11.15
CA LYS A 199 6.65 -14.35 -12.05
C LYS A 199 7.45 -13.19 -11.46
N LEU A 200 6.89 -12.50 -10.46
CA LEU A 200 7.57 -11.44 -9.73
C LEU A 200 8.32 -11.97 -8.50
N SER A 201 8.18 -13.26 -8.18
CA SER A 201 8.91 -13.86 -7.07
C SER A 201 10.35 -14.20 -7.46
N GLY A 202 11.30 -13.99 -6.54
CA GLY A 202 12.71 -14.30 -6.80
C GLY A 202 13.59 -14.13 -5.57
N LYS A 203 14.86 -14.55 -5.69
CA LYS A 203 15.87 -14.28 -4.66
C LYS A 203 16.40 -12.86 -4.85
N GLN A 204 16.21 -11.99 -3.87
CA GLN A 204 16.92 -10.71 -3.83
C GLN A 204 18.39 -10.94 -3.53
N GLU A 205 19.29 -10.57 -4.45
CA GLU A 205 20.70 -10.36 -4.10
C GLU A 205 20.80 -9.08 -3.26
N GLN A 206 21.30 -9.21 -2.03
CA GLN A 206 21.45 -8.11 -1.08
C GLN A 206 22.48 -7.09 -1.60
N GLY A 207 22.05 -6.09 -2.36
CA GLY A 207 22.77 -4.83 -2.46
C GLY A 207 22.60 -4.06 -1.15
N PHE A 208 23.43 -4.37 -0.15
CA PHE A 208 23.34 -3.88 1.22
C PHE A 208 23.26 -2.35 1.32
N TYR A 209 22.26 -1.84 2.06
CA TYR A 209 22.41 -0.62 2.86
C TYR A 209 22.70 -1.09 4.29
N THR A 210 23.86 -0.74 4.82
CA THR A 210 24.20 -0.97 6.23
C THR A 210 23.72 0.25 7.00
N PRO A 211 22.71 0.13 7.89
CA PRO A 211 22.28 1.24 8.73
C PRO A 211 23.47 1.77 9.53
N ILE A 212 23.62 3.09 9.60
CA ILE A 212 24.66 3.72 10.41
C ILE A 212 24.33 3.42 11.87
N GLU A 213 25.18 2.66 12.57
CA GLU A 213 25.08 2.48 14.01
C GLU A 213 25.11 3.86 14.67
N ARG A 214 24.01 4.23 15.36
CA ARG A 214 23.99 5.44 16.18
C ARG A 214 25.03 5.26 17.28
N ARG A 215 26.11 6.06 17.24
CA ARG A 215 27.06 6.12 18.34
C ARG A 215 26.32 6.65 19.58
N SER A 216 26.31 5.83 20.62
CA SER A 216 25.85 6.15 21.98
C SER A 216 26.62 7.32 22.58
#